data_AF-A0A8T5ZJ93-F1
#
_entry.id   AF-A0A8T5ZJ93-F1
#
_cell.length_a   1.000
_cell.length_b   1.000
_cell.length_c   1.000
_cell.angle_alpha   90.00
_cell.angle_beta   90.00
_cell.angle_gamma   90.00
#
_symmetry.space_group_name_H-M   'P 1'
#
loop_
_entity.id
_entity.type
_entity.pdbx_description
1 polymer ?
#
loop_
_entity_poly.entity_id
_entity_poly.type
_entity_poly.pdbx_seq_one_letter_code
_entity_poly.pdbx_strand_id
1 'polypeptide(L)'
;LQYVKRFYDAVSTFKISLPTPIMSGVRTPTRQFSSCVLIECGDSLDSINATSSAIVKYVSQRAGIGINAGRIRALGSPIRGGEAFHTGCIPFYKHFQTAVKSCSQGGVRGGAATLFYPMWHLEVESLLVLKNNRGVEGNRVRHMDYGVQINKLMYTRLLKGEDITLFSPSDVPGLYDAFFADQEEFERLYTKYEKDDSIRKQRVKAVELFSLMMQERASTGRIYIQNVDHCNTHSPFDPAIAPVRQSNLCLEIALPTKPLNDVNDENGEIALCTLSAFNLGAINNLDELEELAILAVRALDALLDYQDYPIPAAKRGAMGRRTLGIGVINFAYYLAKHGKRYSDGSANNLTHKTFEAIQYYLLKASNELAKEQGACPWFNETTYAKGILPIDTYKKDLDTIANEPLHYDWEALRESIKTHGLRNSTLSALMPSETSSQISNATNGIEPPRGYVSIKASKDGILRQVVPDYE
;
A
#
# COMPACT_ATOMS: atom_id res chain seq x y z
N LEU A 1 -9.76 -6.63 32.50
CA LEU A 1 -8.45 -6.21 33.05
C LEU A 1 -7.27 -7.06 32.54
N GLN A 2 -7.41 -8.38 32.33
CA GLN A 2 -6.32 -9.23 31.85
C GLN A 2 -5.70 -8.79 30.50
N TYR A 3 -6.52 -8.51 29.48
CA TYR A 3 -6.02 -7.99 28.19
C TYR A 3 -5.30 -6.65 28.32
N VAL A 4 -5.79 -5.76 29.19
CA VAL A 4 -5.14 -4.45 29.44
C VAL A 4 -3.72 -4.66 29.97
N LYS A 5 -3.54 -5.53 30.97
CA LYS A 5 -2.22 -5.84 31.52
C LYS A 5 -1.30 -6.46 30.46
N ARG A 6 -1.76 -7.49 29.75
CA ARG A 6 -0.97 -8.17 28.72
C ARG A 6 -0.52 -7.22 27.60
N PHE A 7 -1.43 -6.38 27.11
CA PHE A 7 -1.12 -5.38 26.09
C PHE A 7 -0.15 -4.32 26.62
N TYR A 8 -0.38 -3.81 27.84
CA TYR A 8 0.51 -2.88 28.52
C TYR A 8 1.93 -3.45 28.64
N ASP A 9 2.08 -4.70 29.08
CA ASP A 9 3.37 -5.36 29.22
C ASP A 9 4.05 -5.46 27.83
N ALA A 10 3.31 -5.85 26.78
CA ALA A 10 3.86 -5.98 25.42
C ALA A 10 4.34 -4.66 24.80
N VAL A 11 3.62 -3.55 25.00
CA VAL A 11 4.03 -2.24 24.46
C VAL A 11 5.08 -1.55 25.33
N SER A 12 5.01 -1.67 26.66
CA SER A 12 5.98 -1.06 27.57
C SER A 12 7.36 -1.72 27.52
N THR A 13 7.42 -3.01 27.15
CA THR A 13 8.65 -3.75 26.89
C THR A 13 9.04 -3.78 25.41
N PHE A 14 8.41 -2.93 24.59
CA PHE A 14 8.71 -2.73 23.17
C PHE A 14 8.57 -3.94 22.26
N LYS A 15 7.87 -5.01 22.68
CA LYS A 15 7.56 -6.17 21.82
C LYS A 15 6.59 -5.80 20.70
N ILE A 16 5.65 -4.91 21.00
CA ILE A 16 4.71 -4.32 20.03
C ILE A 16 4.99 -2.81 19.92
N SER A 17 5.16 -2.35 18.69
CA SER A 17 5.30 -0.94 18.35
C SER A 17 4.02 -0.42 17.69
N LEU A 18 3.59 0.77 18.09
CA LEU A 18 2.37 1.40 17.60
C LEU A 18 2.68 2.72 16.87
N PRO A 19 1.91 3.07 15.83
CA PRO A 19 2.11 4.28 15.06
C PRO A 19 1.82 5.55 15.87
N THR A 20 2.47 6.64 15.49
CA THR A 20 2.39 7.94 16.19
C THR A 20 0.96 8.45 16.41
N PRO A 21 0.01 8.36 15.46
CA PRO A 21 -1.37 8.82 15.68
C PRO A 21 -2.05 8.09 16.84
N ILE A 22 -1.85 6.76 16.96
CA ILE A 22 -2.39 5.98 18.08
C ILE A 22 -1.72 6.40 19.39
N MET A 23 -0.38 6.45 19.42
CA MET A 23 0.40 6.76 20.63
C MET A 23 0.16 8.17 21.18
N SER A 24 -0.05 9.14 20.30
CA SER A 24 -0.35 10.52 20.71
C SER A 24 -1.82 10.77 20.98
N GLY A 25 -2.72 10.03 20.32
CA GLY A 25 -4.15 10.30 20.34
C GLY A 25 -4.97 9.46 21.32
N VAL A 26 -4.75 8.15 21.40
CA VAL A 26 -5.54 7.26 22.25
C VAL A 26 -5.29 7.61 23.72
N ARG A 27 -6.39 7.86 24.46
CA ARG A 27 -6.51 8.52 25.79
C ARG A 27 -6.86 10.01 25.78
N THR A 28 -6.90 10.65 24.63
CA THR A 28 -7.34 12.05 24.50
C THR A 28 -8.77 12.13 23.92
N PRO A 29 -9.38 13.33 23.85
CA PRO A 29 -10.67 13.50 23.17
C PRO A 29 -10.64 13.22 21.67
N THR A 30 -9.45 13.14 21.03
CA THR A 30 -9.35 12.86 19.60
C THR A 30 -9.88 11.47 19.26
N ARG A 31 -10.44 11.32 18.06
CA ARG A 31 -10.97 10.05 17.53
C ARG A 31 -10.48 9.76 16.11
N GLN A 32 -9.30 10.27 15.75
CA GLN A 32 -8.70 10.08 14.43
C GLN A 32 -7.30 9.49 14.57
N PHE A 33 -7.10 8.27 14.07
CA PHE A 33 -5.87 7.50 14.30
C PHE A 33 -5.29 6.84 13.04
N SER A 34 -5.94 7.01 11.89
CA SER A 34 -5.48 6.44 10.62
C SER A 34 -4.22 7.17 10.12
N SER A 35 -3.18 6.40 9.77
CA SER A 35 -1.89 6.98 9.35
C SER A 35 -1.90 7.50 7.92
N CYS A 36 -2.54 6.77 7.00
CA CYS A 36 -2.71 7.15 5.60
C CYS A 36 -4.07 6.65 5.07
N VAL A 37 -4.48 7.18 3.93
CA VAL A 37 -5.70 6.81 3.20
C VAL A 37 -5.42 6.57 1.73
N LEU A 38 -6.24 5.73 1.09
CA LEU A 38 -6.17 5.42 -0.34
C LEU A 38 -7.48 5.81 -1.01
N ILE A 39 -7.42 6.69 -2.00
CA ILE A 39 -8.59 7.27 -2.68
C ILE A 39 -8.44 7.03 -4.19
N GLU A 40 -9.45 6.40 -4.79
CA GLU A 40 -9.51 6.21 -6.24
C GLU A 40 -10.39 7.29 -6.88
N CYS A 41 -9.88 7.90 -7.94
CA CYS A 41 -10.60 8.90 -8.72
C CYS A 41 -11.17 8.25 -9.99
N GLY A 42 -12.47 8.43 -10.20
CA GLY A 42 -13.14 8.09 -11.45
C GLY A 42 -12.88 9.14 -12.54
N ASP A 43 -13.32 8.82 -13.76
CA ASP A 43 -13.19 9.70 -14.93
C ASP A 43 -14.40 10.67 -15.08
N SER A 44 -14.72 11.41 -14.02
CA SER A 44 -15.78 12.42 -14.02
C SER A 44 -15.40 13.62 -13.17
N LEU A 45 -15.95 14.79 -13.49
CA LEU A 45 -15.73 16.00 -12.69
C LEU A 45 -16.23 15.84 -11.26
N ASP A 46 -17.35 15.15 -11.09
CA ASP A 46 -17.93 14.83 -9.78
C ASP A 46 -16.95 13.99 -8.95
N SER A 47 -16.35 12.96 -9.56
CA SER A 47 -15.35 12.14 -8.87
C SER A 47 -14.04 12.86 -8.57
N ILE A 48 -13.59 13.74 -9.48
CA ILE A 48 -12.43 14.60 -9.26
C ILE A 48 -12.68 15.55 -8.07
N ASN A 49 -13.87 16.18 -8.01
CA ASN A 49 -14.24 17.07 -6.91
C ASN A 49 -14.40 16.32 -5.58
N ALA A 50 -15.03 15.14 -5.60
CA ALA A 50 -15.16 14.27 -4.44
C ALA A 50 -13.79 13.83 -3.91
N THR A 51 -12.89 13.42 -4.80
CA THR A 51 -11.51 13.04 -4.48
C THR A 51 -10.76 14.18 -3.84
N SER A 52 -10.80 15.38 -4.43
CA SER A 52 -10.16 16.59 -3.88
C SER A 52 -10.72 16.95 -2.49
N SER A 53 -12.04 16.89 -2.32
CA SER A 53 -12.70 17.16 -1.04
C SER A 53 -12.31 16.16 0.05
N ALA A 54 -12.22 14.87 -0.30
CA ALA A 54 -11.77 13.82 0.61
C ALA A 54 -10.29 14.03 1.02
N ILE A 55 -9.41 14.39 0.07
CA ILE A 55 -8.01 14.74 0.34
C ILE A 55 -7.93 15.85 1.39
N VAL A 56 -8.64 16.97 1.18
CA VAL A 56 -8.63 18.12 2.10
C VAL A 56 -9.02 17.71 3.52
N LYS A 57 -10.08 16.91 3.67
CA LYS A 57 -10.52 16.39 4.98
C LYS A 57 -9.42 15.57 5.65
N TYR A 58 -8.78 14.66 4.93
CA TYR A 58 -7.76 13.77 5.49
C TYR A 58 -6.42 14.45 5.80
N VAL A 59 -5.95 15.37 4.96
CA VAL A 59 -4.70 16.10 5.26
C VAL A 59 -4.86 17.04 6.44
N SER A 60 -6.06 17.59 6.67
CA SER A 60 -6.37 18.36 7.88
C SER A 60 -6.20 17.53 9.17
N GLN A 61 -6.30 16.21 9.04
CA GLN A 61 -6.15 15.22 10.11
C GLN A 61 -4.80 14.49 10.07
N ARG A 62 -3.83 15.05 9.35
CA ARG A 62 -2.42 14.58 9.31
C ARG A 62 -2.21 13.22 8.62
N ALA A 63 -3.18 12.72 7.84
CA ALA A 63 -3.00 11.49 7.08
C ALA A 63 -2.12 11.71 5.83
N GLY A 64 -1.31 10.71 5.49
CA GLY A 64 -0.69 10.60 4.16
C GLY A 64 -1.68 10.08 3.12
N ILE A 65 -1.52 10.44 1.85
CA ILE A 65 -2.52 10.14 0.81
C ILE A 65 -1.92 9.26 -0.30
N GLY A 66 -2.60 8.17 -0.66
CA GLY A 66 -2.41 7.47 -1.93
C GLY A 66 -3.57 7.79 -2.88
N ILE A 67 -3.30 8.27 -4.09
CA ILE A 67 -4.33 8.70 -5.05
C ILE A 67 -4.22 7.85 -6.31
N ASN A 68 -5.21 7.04 -6.65
CA ASN A 68 -5.27 6.47 -8.00
C ASN A 68 -6.02 7.43 -8.92
N ALA A 69 -5.32 8.04 -9.86
CA ALA A 69 -5.93 8.91 -10.87
C ALA A 69 -5.67 8.39 -12.29
N GLY A 70 -5.32 7.11 -12.42
CA GLY A 70 -4.97 6.49 -13.69
C GLY A 70 -6.14 6.30 -14.67
N ARG A 71 -7.39 6.49 -14.23
CA ARG A 71 -8.60 6.42 -15.08
C ARG A 71 -8.93 7.74 -15.78
N ILE A 72 -8.39 8.87 -15.31
CA ILE A 72 -8.69 10.19 -15.89
C ILE A 72 -8.29 10.16 -17.37
N ARG A 73 -9.22 10.53 -18.25
CA ARG A 73 -8.99 10.50 -19.70
C ARG A 73 -7.89 11.47 -20.13
N ALA A 74 -7.16 11.07 -21.16
CA ALA A 74 -6.01 11.82 -21.64
C ALA A 74 -6.39 13.17 -22.29
N LEU A 75 -5.39 14.03 -22.46
CA LEU A 75 -5.47 15.29 -23.21
C LEU A 75 -6.08 15.04 -24.60
N GLY A 76 -7.03 15.89 -24.99
CA GLY A 76 -7.71 15.80 -26.28
C GLY A 76 -8.79 14.70 -26.36
N SER A 77 -9.08 13.96 -25.28
CA SER A 77 -10.27 13.11 -25.24
C SER A 77 -11.55 13.95 -25.31
N PRO A 78 -12.62 13.47 -25.96
CA PRO A 78 -13.87 14.21 -26.06
C PRO A 78 -14.60 14.26 -24.70
N ILE A 79 -15.24 15.39 -24.43
CA ILE A 79 -16.20 15.62 -23.34
C ILE A 79 -17.57 15.86 -23.99
N ARG A 80 -18.64 15.29 -23.41
CA ARG A 80 -20.04 15.48 -23.88
C ARG A 80 -20.21 15.27 -25.39
N GLY A 81 -19.75 14.13 -25.91
CA GLY A 81 -19.89 13.81 -27.33
C GLY A 81 -19.06 14.69 -28.28
N GLY A 82 -18.04 15.40 -27.79
CA GLY A 82 -17.11 16.18 -28.60
C GLY A 82 -17.33 17.70 -28.57
N GLU A 83 -18.28 18.20 -27.77
CA GLU A 83 -18.51 19.65 -27.59
C GLU A 83 -17.33 20.38 -26.93
N ALA A 84 -16.54 19.66 -26.12
CA ALA A 84 -15.32 20.18 -25.52
C ALA A 84 -14.25 19.09 -25.47
N PHE A 85 -12.98 19.50 -25.41
CA PHE A 85 -11.85 18.59 -25.27
C PHE A 85 -11.31 18.63 -23.84
N HIS A 86 -10.99 17.45 -23.30
CA HIS A 86 -10.37 17.32 -22.00
C HIS A 86 -8.96 17.92 -22.02
N THR A 87 -8.61 18.72 -21.01
CA THR A 87 -7.30 19.40 -20.90
C THR A 87 -6.19 18.50 -20.32
N GLY A 88 -6.43 17.20 -20.28
CA GLY A 88 -5.48 16.19 -19.80
C GLY A 88 -5.41 16.02 -18.29
N CYS A 89 -4.52 15.14 -17.85
CA CYS A 89 -4.39 14.76 -16.44
C CYS A 89 -3.69 15.83 -15.59
N ILE A 90 -2.72 16.56 -16.16
CA ILE A 90 -1.83 17.46 -15.42
C ILE A 90 -2.58 18.56 -14.63
N PRO A 91 -3.58 19.28 -15.20
CA PRO A 91 -4.34 20.27 -14.45
C PRO A 91 -5.04 19.70 -13.21
N PHE A 92 -5.59 18.49 -13.31
CA PHE A 92 -6.22 17.82 -12.17
C PHE A 92 -5.19 17.35 -11.14
N TYR A 93 -4.01 16.89 -11.58
CA TYR A 93 -2.93 16.52 -10.65
C TYR A 93 -2.43 17.75 -9.89
N LYS A 94 -2.39 18.93 -10.53
CA LYS A 94 -2.14 20.21 -9.83
C LYS A 94 -3.21 20.52 -8.80
N HIS A 95 -4.48 20.33 -9.16
CA HIS A 95 -5.60 20.53 -8.23
C HIS A 95 -5.50 19.58 -7.02
N PHE A 96 -5.16 18.31 -7.24
CA PHE A 96 -4.90 17.38 -6.13
C PHE A 96 -3.68 17.79 -5.31
N GLN A 97 -2.60 18.30 -5.92
CA GLN A 97 -1.45 18.80 -5.16
C GLN A 97 -1.83 19.96 -4.23
N THR A 98 -2.64 20.92 -4.70
CA THR A 98 -3.09 22.03 -3.84
C THR A 98 -4.03 21.55 -2.73
N ALA A 99 -4.89 20.57 -3.02
CA ALA A 99 -5.70 19.89 -2.00
C ALA A 99 -4.83 19.19 -0.95
N VAL A 100 -3.78 18.48 -1.36
CA VAL A 100 -2.83 17.81 -0.44
C VAL A 100 -2.09 18.83 0.45
N LYS A 101 -1.83 20.02 -0.07
CA LYS A 101 -1.11 21.09 0.62
C LYS A 101 -2.02 22.09 1.34
N SER A 102 -3.34 21.86 1.37
CA SER A 102 -4.30 22.82 1.96
C SER A 102 -4.15 23.00 3.47
N CYS A 103 -3.63 21.99 4.17
CA CYS A 103 -3.39 22.01 5.60
C CYS A 103 -1.97 21.55 5.94
N SER A 104 -1.30 22.25 6.85
CA SER A 104 0.02 21.86 7.36
C SER A 104 -0.08 21.24 8.75
N GLN A 105 0.72 20.22 9.03
CA GLN A 105 0.80 19.58 10.34
C GLN A 105 1.56 20.48 11.32
N GLY A 106 0.91 21.54 11.82
CA GLY A 106 1.47 22.43 12.85
C GLY A 106 2.74 23.18 12.42
N GLY A 107 2.86 23.55 11.15
CA GLY A 107 3.95 24.40 10.64
C GLY A 107 5.30 23.71 10.38
N VAL A 108 5.42 22.39 10.57
CA VAL A 108 6.72 21.66 10.41
C VAL A 108 6.74 20.66 9.25
N ARG A 109 5.57 20.12 8.85
CA ARG A 109 5.45 19.18 7.70
C ARG A 109 4.18 19.46 6.90
N GLY A 110 4.31 19.65 5.59
CA GLY A 110 3.17 19.71 4.68
C GLY A 110 2.62 18.31 4.37
N GLY A 111 1.34 18.22 4.00
CA GLY A 111 0.74 16.95 3.53
C GLY A 111 1.57 16.31 2.41
N ALA A 112 1.58 14.99 2.35
CA ALA A 112 2.33 14.21 1.38
C ALA A 112 1.40 13.23 0.67
N ALA A 113 1.63 13.04 -0.63
CA ALA A 113 0.83 12.15 -1.45
C ALA A 113 1.66 11.43 -2.52
N THR A 114 1.26 10.21 -2.84
CA THR A 114 1.71 9.45 -4.01
C THR A 114 0.53 9.25 -4.95
N LEU A 115 0.69 9.58 -6.22
CA LEU A 115 -0.34 9.41 -7.24
C LEU A 115 0.01 8.29 -8.21
N PHE A 116 -0.95 7.41 -8.51
CA PHE A 116 -0.78 6.21 -9.33
C PHE A 116 -1.43 6.32 -10.71
N TYR A 117 -0.75 5.78 -11.73
CA TYR A 117 -1.25 5.68 -13.11
C TYR A 117 -0.58 4.52 -13.89
N PRO A 118 -1.26 3.97 -14.92
CA PRO A 118 -0.71 2.89 -15.74
C PRO A 118 0.43 3.35 -16.64
N MET A 119 1.45 2.50 -16.81
CA MET A 119 2.56 2.73 -17.73
C MET A 119 2.10 2.92 -19.19
N TRP A 120 0.95 2.33 -19.56
CA TRP A 120 0.38 2.46 -20.90
C TRP A 120 -0.54 3.69 -21.06
N HIS A 121 -0.67 4.56 -20.04
CA HIS A 121 -1.48 5.77 -20.17
C HIS A 121 -0.96 6.68 -21.30
N LEU A 122 -1.85 7.27 -22.11
CA LEU A 122 -1.48 8.10 -23.27
C LEU A 122 -0.50 9.24 -22.94
N GLU A 123 -0.67 9.85 -21.76
CA GLU A 123 0.19 10.95 -21.30
C GLU A 123 1.46 10.49 -20.53
N VAL A 124 1.77 9.19 -20.45
CA VAL A 124 2.78 8.64 -19.51
C VAL A 124 4.13 9.34 -19.56
N GLU A 125 4.63 9.69 -20.74
CA GLU A 125 5.94 10.37 -20.89
C GLU A 125 5.93 11.76 -20.23
N SER A 126 4.80 12.46 -20.30
CA SER A 126 4.58 13.74 -19.60
C SER A 126 4.39 13.55 -18.10
N LEU A 127 3.72 12.47 -17.69
CA LEU A 127 3.47 12.16 -16.28
C LEU A 127 4.77 11.79 -15.54
N LEU A 128 5.68 11.04 -16.19
CA LEU A 128 6.96 10.60 -15.61
C LEU A 128 7.87 11.78 -15.22
N VAL A 129 7.82 12.89 -15.96
CA VAL A 129 8.69 14.05 -15.76
C VAL A 129 8.08 15.14 -14.88
N LEU A 130 6.94 14.89 -14.22
CA LEU A 130 6.24 15.91 -13.41
C LEU A 130 7.07 16.42 -12.22
N LYS A 131 7.97 15.60 -11.68
CA LYS A 131 8.90 15.97 -10.60
C LYS A 131 10.18 16.61 -11.10
N ASN A 132 10.49 16.50 -12.39
CA ASN A 132 11.73 17.02 -12.94
C ASN A 132 11.80 18.55 -12.72
N ASN A 133 12.89 19.01 -12.11
CA ASN A 133 13.09 20.42 -11.81
C ASN A 133 13.19 21.27 -13.08
N ARG A 134 13.76 20.71 -14.16
CA ARG A 134 13.85 21.36 -15.46
C ARG A 134 12.55 21.19 -16.24
N GLY A 135 11.89 22.31 -16.57
CA GLY A 135 10.68 22.34 -17.39
C GLY A 135 9.81 23.54 -17.13
N VAL A 136 8.78 23.72 -17.95
CA VAL A 136 7.81 24.80 -17.80
C VAL A 136 6.88 24.51 -16.62
N GLU A 137 6.67 25.48 -15.73
CA GLU A 137 5.83 25.34 -14.53
C GLU A 137 4.42 24.83 -14.84
N GLY A 138 3.86 25.21 -15.99
CA GLY A 138 2.57 24.71 -16.51
C GLY A 138 2.45 23.19 -16.50
N ASN A 139 3.54 22.48 -16.78
CA ASN A 139 3.58 21.03 -16.97
C ASN A 139 4.34 20.30 -15.84
N ARG A 140 4.32 20.86 -14.62
CA ARG A 140 5.04 20.30 -13.46
C ARG A 140 4.17 20.24 -12.21
N VAL A 141 4.36 19.18 -11.44
CA VAL A 141 3.65 18.89 -10.18
C VAL A 141 4.64 18.19 -9.25
N ARG A 142 5.58 18.97 -8.69
CA ARG A 142 6.80 18.43 -8.07
C ARG A 142 6.63 17.98 -6.61
N HIS A 143 5.56 18.42 -5.96
CA HIS A 143 5.34 18.22 -4.53
C HIS A 143 4.38 17.07 -4.20
N MET A 144 4.13 16.20 -5.18
CA MET A 144 3.60 14.85 -5.02
C MET A 144 4.58 13.84 -5.60
N ASP A 145 4.58 12.63 -5.06
CA ASP A 145 5.33 11.49 -5.59
C ASP A 145 4.43 10.68 -6.55
N TYR A 146 5.01 9.79 -7.35
CA TYR A 146 4.27 9.05 -8.38
C TYR A 146 4.53 7.56 -8.33
N GLY A 147 3.50 6.74 -8.50
CA GLY A 147 3.59 5.28 -8.59
C GLY A 147 3.19 4.79 -9.97
N VAL A 148 4.17 4.32 -10.75
CA VAL A 148 3.94 3.75 -12.08
C VAL A 148 3.46 2.32 -11.93
N GLN A 149 2.30 2.02 -12.50
CA GLN A 149 1.69 0.70 -12.49
C GLN A 149 2.12 -0.11 -13.71
N ILE A 150 2.66 -1.30 -13.47
CA ILE A 150 3.28 -2.17 -14.50
C ILE A 150 2.77 -3.61 -14.30
N ASN A 151 2.65 -4.36 -15.39
CA ASN A 151 2.38 -5.81 -15.35
C ASN A 151 3.33 -6.58 -16.28
N LYS A 152 3.19 -7.91 -16.29
CA LYS A 152 3.97 -8.85 -17.11
C LYS A 152 4.07 -8.47 -18.59
N LEU A 153 3.01 -7.99 -19.23
CA LEU A 153 3.04 -7.65 -20.66
C LEU A 153 4.02 -6.50 -20.93
N MET A 154 4.02 -5.47 -20.08
CA MET A 154 4.95 -4.33 -20.24
C MET A 154 6.41 -4.77 -20.14
N TYR A 155 6.73 -5.62 -19.16
CA TYR A 155 8.07 -6.21 -19.05
C TYR A 155 8.42 -7.12 -20.24
N THR A 156 7.45 -7.88 -20.75
CA THR A 156 7.66 -8.76 -21.91
C THR A 156 8.00 -7.94 -23.16
N ARG A 157 7.33 -6.80 -23.38
CA ARG A 157 7.67 -5.87 -24.47
C ARG A 157 9.09 -5.34 -24.35
N LEU A 158 9.51 -4.98 -23.13
CA LEU A 158 10.90 -4.56 -22.86
C LEU A 158 11.91 -5.66 -23.21
N LEU A 159 11.69 -6.88 -22.70
CA LEU A 159 12.62 -8.00 -22.89
C LEU A 159 12.76 -8.42 -24.36
N LYS A 160 11.68 -8.30 -25.15
CA LYS A 160 11.68 -8.63 -26.58
C LYS A 160 12.12 -7.45 -27.47
N GLY A 161 12.37 -6.28 -26.90
CA GLY A 161 12.70 -5.07 -27.68
C GLY A 161 11.55 -4.57 -28.55
N GLU A 162 10.31 -4.84 -28.14
CA GLU A 162 9.08 -4.47 -28.85
C GLU A 162 8.56 -3.09 -28.41
N ASP A 163 7.53 -2.60 -29.08
CA ASP A 163 6.86 -1.35 -28.72
C ASP A 163 5.82 -1.57 -27.60
N ILE A 164 5.61 -0.52 -26.80
CA ILE A 164 4.46 -0.33 -25.94
C ILE A 164 3.49 0.63 -26.62
N THR A 165 2.19 0.36 -26.51
CA THR A 165 1.13 1.18 -27.07
C THR A 165 0.44 1.92 -25.95
N LEU A 166 0.38 3.22 -26.10
CA LEU A 166 -0.24 4.13 -25.15
C LEU A 166 -1.68 4.40 -25.57
N PHE A 167 -2.59 4.36 -24.60
CA PHE A 167 -4.02 4.60 -24.81
C PHE A 167 -4.58 5.54 -23.74
N SER A 168 -5.60 6.32 -24.11
CA SER A 168 -6.44 6.96 -23.09
C SER A 168 -7.38 5.89 -22.52
N PRO A 169 -7.52 5.74 -21.20
CA PRO A 169 -8.43 4.74 -20.61
C PRO A 169 -9.87 4.83 -21.13
N SER A 170 -10.33 6.03 -21.50
CA SER A 170 -11.65 6.27 -22.10
C SER A 170 -11.89 5.57 -23.44
N ASP A 171 -10.82 5.30 -24.19
CA ASP A 171 -10.89 4.87 -25.60
C ASP A 171 -10.82 3.34 -25.74
N VAL A 172 -10.55 2.62 -24.64
CA VAL A 172 -10.27 1.18 -24.61
C VAL A 172 -11.12 0.47 -23.55
N PRO A 173 -12.42 0.27 -23.79
CA PRO A 173 -13.34 -0.32 -22.82
C PRO A 173 -12.84 -1.66 -22.25
N GLY A 174 -12.94 -1.82 -20.93
CA GLY A 174 -12.51 -3.03 -20.22
C GLY A 174 -11.00 -3.18 -20.01
N LEU A 175 -10.15 -2.44 -20.74
CA LEU A 175 -8.70 -2.61 -20.65
C LEU A 175 -8.16 -2.26 -19.25
N TYR A 176 -8.65 -1.16 -18.66
CA TYR A 176 -8.19 -0.72 -17.35
C TYR A 176 -8.53 -1.73 -16.26
N ASP A 177 -9.72 -2.33 -16.26
CA ASP A 177 -10.10 -3.30 -15.22
C ASP A 177 -9.33 -4.62 -15.38
N ALA A 178 -9.19 -5.11 -16.62
CA ALA A 178 -8.40 -6.30 -16.92
C ALA A 178 -6.93 -6.15 -16.51
N PHE A 179 -6.34 -4.96 -16.67
CA PHE A 179 -4.95 -4.68 -16.31
C PHE A 179 -4.58 -5.10 -14.88
N PHE A 180 -5.53 -4.99 -13.94
CA PHE A 180 -5.36 -5.42 -12.56
C PHE A 180 -5.88 -6.85 -12.35
N ALA A 181 -7.08 -7.14 -12.87
CA ALA A 181 -7.82 -8.32 -12.44
C ALA A 181 -7.51 -9.60 -13.24
N ASP A 182 -7.22 -9.48 -14.54
CA ASP A 182 -7.08 -10.61 -15.46
C ASP A 182 -6.04 -10.31 -16.55
N GLN A 183 -4.87 -10.96 -16.43
CA GLN A 183 -3.75 -10.72 -17.32
C GLN A 183 -3.96 -11.30 -18.73
N GLU A 184 -4.74 -12.38 -18.86
CA GLU A 184 -5.06 -12.98 -20.16
C GLU A 184 -6.04 -12.08 -20.92
N GLU A 185 -7.09 -11.62 -20.23
CA GLU A 185 -8.04 -10.66 -20.81
C GLU A 185 -7.37 -9.32 -21.13
N PHE A 186 -6.45 -8.86 -20.29
CA PHE A 186 -5.66 -7.66 -20.59
C PHE A 186 -4.84 -7.85 -21.87
N GLU A 187 -4.11 -8.96 -22.03
CA GLU A 187 -3.33 -9.21 -23.24
C GLU A 187 -4.21 -9.31 -24.50
N ARG A 188 -5.37 -9.96 -24.38
CA ARG A 188 -6.36 -10.07 -25.47
C ARG A 188 -6.90 -8.71 -25.89
N LEU A 189 -7.35 -7.88 -24.93
CA LEU A 189 -7.87 -6.54 -25.20
C LEU A 189 -6.77 -5.61 -25.72
N TYR A 190 -5.59 -5.65 -25.11
CA TYR A 190 -4.46 -4.81 -25.49
C TYR A 190 -4.05 -5.07 -26.94
N THR A 191 -3.85 -6.34 -27.31
CA THR A 191 -3.48 -6.72 -28.69
C THR A 191 -4.60 -6.48 -29.71
N LYS A 192 -5.88 -6.59 -29.29
CA LYS A 192 -7.03 -6.19 -30.10
C LYS A 192 -7.00 -4.69 -30.40
N TYR A 193 -6.89 -3.86 -29.36
CA TYR A 193 -6.89 -2.41 -29.49
C TYR A 193 -5.64 -1.87 -30.18
N GLU A 194 -4.52 -2.58 -30.10
CA GLU A 194 -3.31 -2.29 -30.87
C GLU A 194 -3.53 -2.35 -32.39
N LYS A 195 -4.40 -3.24 -32.87
CA LYS A 195 -4.72 -3.46 -34.30
C LYS A 195 -5.88 -2.61 -34.82
N ASP A 196 -6.66 -2.00 -33.93
CA ASP A 196 -7.86 -1.25 -34.31
C ASP A 196 -7.54 0.21 -34.65
N ASP A 197 -7.43 0.55 -35.94
CA ASP A 197 -7.05 1.89 -36.39
C ASP A 197 -8.06 2.99 -36.03
N SER A 198 -9.27 2.63 -35.57
CA SER A 198 -10.25 3.62 -35.09
C SER A 198 -9.92 4.16 -33.68
N ILE A 199 -9.10 3.45 -32.92
CA ILE A 199 -8.75 3.80 -31.54
C ILE A 199 -7.52 4.70 -31.54
N ARG A 200 -7.64 5.87 -30.91
CA ARG A 200 -6.52 6.78 -30.70
C ARG A 200 -5.45 6.13 -29.82
N LYS A 201 -4.22 6.09 -30.34
CA LYS A 201 -3.08 5.44 -29.69
C LYS A 201 -1.75 6.09 -30.07
N GLN A 202 -0.72 5.86 -29.27
CA GLN A 202 0.67 6.24 -29.60
C GLN A 202 1.58 5.03 -29.38
N ARG A 203 2.59 4.83 -30.24
CA ARG A 203 3.60 3.78 -30.08
C ARG A 203 4.87 4.41 -29.52
N VAL A 204 5.48 3.73 -28.55
CA VAL A 204 6.80 4.08 -28.00
C VAL A 204 7.62 2.81 -27.86
N LYS A 205 8.92 2.86 -28.13
CA LYS A 205 9.77 1.68 -27.89
C LYS A 205 9.79 1.39 -26.39
N ALA A 206 9.60 0.14 -25.99
CA ALA A 206 9.58 -0.21 -24.58
C ALA A 206 10.86 0.23 -23.86
N VAL A 207 12.02 0.05 -24.50
CA VAL A 207 13.32 0.46 -23.94
C VAL A 207 13.35 1.96 -23.63
N GLU A 208 12.84 2.81 -24.51
CA GLU A 208 12.83 4.27 -24.31
C GLU A 208 11.93 4.65 -23.13
N LEU A 209 10.73 4.07 -23.03
CA LEU A 209 9.80 4.35 -21.95
C LEU A 209 10.31 3.87 -20.58
N PHE A 210 10.88 2.66 -20.52
CA PHE A 210 11.50 2.14 -19.29
C PHE A 210 12.74 2.93 -18.90
N SER A 211 13.59 3.35 -19.85
CA SER A 211 14.74 4.22 -19.59
C SER A 211 14.30 5.57 -19.02
N LEU A 212 13.27 6.20 -19.60
CA LEU A 212 12.72 7.45 -19.09
C LEU A 212 12.22 7.30 -17.64
N MET A 213 11.43 6.25 -17.37
CA MET A 213 10.93 5.97 -16.03
C MET A 213 12.07 5.77 -15.02
N MET A 214 13.05 4.94 -15.36
CA MET A 214 14.16 4.63 -14.47
C MET A 214 15.10 5.82 -14.26
N GLN A 215 15.27 6.69 -15.26
CA GLN A 215 16.06 7.91 -15.16
C GLN A 215 15.40 8.94 -14.21
N GLU A 216 14.09 9.16 -14.34
CA GLU A 216 13.34 10.04 -13.43
C GLU A 216 13.29 9.47 -12.00
N ARG A 217 13.16 8.14 -11.87
CA ARG A 217 13.32 7.44 -10.59
C ARG A 217 14.69 7.66 -9.99
N ALA A 218 15.77 7.51 -10.76
CA ALA A 218 17.13 7.67 -10.26
C ALA A 218 17.42 9.11 -9.81
N SER A 219 16.90 10.09 -10.55
CA SER A 219 17.17 11.51 -10.31
C SER A 219 16.38 12.07 -9.12
N THR A 220 15.14 11.59 -8.93
CA THR A 220 14.25 12.13 -7.88
C THR A 220 14.12 11.21 -6.67
N GLY A 221 14.37 9.91 -6.82
CA GLY A 221 14.13 8.88 -5.82
C GLY A 221 12.66 8.61 -5.51
N ARG A 222 11.71 9.27 -6.20
CA ARG A 222 10.28 9.29 -5.86
C ARG A 222 9.33 9.02 -7.04
N ILE A 223 9.84 8.30 -8.04
CA ILE A 223 9.02 7.59 -9.03
C ILE A 223 9.04 6.12 -8.62
N TYR A 224 7.94 5.67 -8.01
CA TYR A 224 7.74 4.33 -7.50
C TYR A 224 7.20 3.39 -8.57
N ILE A 225 7.29 2.09 -8.29
CA ILE A 225 6.79 1.02 -9.16
C ILE A 225 5.80 0.19 -8.35
N GLN A 226 4.68 -0.15 -8.97
CA GLN A 226 3.70 -1.09 -8.45
C GLN A 226 3.46 -2.17 -9.51
N ASN A 227 3.78 -3.42 -9.17
CA ASN A 227 3.51 -4.57 -10.04
C ASN A 227 2.08 -5.04 -9.82
N VAL A 228 1.16 -4.59 -10.67
CA VAL A 228 -0.29 -4.72 -10.42
C VAL A 228 -0.79 -6.14 -10.57
N ASP A 229 -0.14 -6.94 -11.42
CA ASP A 229 -0.40 -8.37 -11.56
C ASP A 229 -0.05 -9.11 -10.26
N HIS A 230 1.12 -8.87 -9.69
CA HIS A 230 1.54 -9.44 -8.41
C HIS A 230 0.59 -9.04 -7.27
N CYS A 231 0.16 -7.79 -7.22
CA CYS A 231 -0.80 -7.29 -6.21
C CYS A 231 -2.19 -7.96 -6.27
N ASN A 232 -2.55 -8.65 -7.36
CA ASN A 232 -3.85 -9.30 -7.53
C ASN A 232 -3.75 -10.84 -7.61
N THR A 233 -2.65 -11.38 -8.15
CA THR A 233 -2.39 -12.83 -8.22
C THR A 233 -1.94 -13.42 -6.89
N HIS A 234 -1.19 -12.65 -6.08
CA HIS A 234 -0.83 -13.01 -4.71
C HIS A 234 -1.46 -11.99 -3.75
N SER A 235 -2.76 -12.17 -3.51
CA SER A 235 -3.58 -11.20 -2.79
C SER A 235 -4.57 -11.90 -1.87
N PRO A 236 -4.95 -11.28 -0.74
CA PRO A 236 -6.06 -11.74 0.06
C PRO A 236 -7.43 -11.47 -0.58
N PHE A 237 -7.50 -10.77 -1.73
CA PHE A 237 -8.75 -10.37 -2.37
C PHE A 237 -9.02 -11.11 -3.68
N ASP A 238 -10.30 -11.36 -3.96
CA ASP A 238 -10.73 -11.80 -5.29
C ASP A 238 -10.66 -10.62 -6.27
N PRO A 239 -9.78 -10.67 -7.29
CA PRO A 239 -9.63 -9.56 -8.23
C PRO A 239 -10.88 -9.29 -9.08
N ALA A 240 -11.78 -10.26 -9.23
CA ALA A 240 -13.03 -10.06 -9.96
C ALA A 240 -14.04 -9.21 -9.18
N ILE A 241 -13.91 -9.17 -7.85
CA ILE A 241 -14.89 -8.53 -6.94
C ILE A 241 -14.30 -7.28 -6.28
N ALA A 242 -13.08 -7.39 -5.75
CA ALA A 242 -12.41 -6.37 -4.96
C ALA A 242 -10.91 -6.28 -5.32
N PRO A 243 -10.55 -5.92 -6.56
CA PRO A 243 -9.15 -5.86 -6.98
C PRO A 243 -8.37 -4.77 -6.23
N VAL A 244 -7.07 -5.02 -6.04
CA VAL A 244 -6.13 -4.00 -5.58
C VAL A 244 -5.67 -3.19 -6.78
N ARG A 245 -6.01 -1.90 -6.81
CA ARG A 245 -5.69 -1.01 -7.95
C ARG A 245 -4.73 0.12 -7.61
N GLN A 246 -4.28 0.21 -6.37
CA GLN A 246 -3.27 1.19 -5.97
C GLN A 246 -2.59 0.79 -4.67
N SER A 247 -1.59 1.58 -4.30
CA SER A 247 -1.04 1.58 -2.95
C SER A 247 -1.29 2.91 -2.23
N ASN A 248 -0.72 3.06 -1.03
CA ASN A 248 -0.71 4.30 -0.26
C ASN A 248 0.55 5.13 -0.56
N LEU A 249 0.79 6.16 0.24
CA LEU A 249 1.95 7.05 0.15
C LEU A 249 3.30 6.29 0.08
N CYS A 250 3.49 5.27 0.93
CA CYS A 250 4.79 4.62 1.14
C CYS A 250 4.94 3.26 0.44
N LEU A 251 3.96 2.86 -0.39
CA LEU A 251 3.97 1.65 -1.23
C LEU A 251 3.82 0.31 -0.47
N GLU A 252 3.36 0.32 0.79
CA GLU A 252 3.21 -0.90 1.61
C GLU A 252 1.79 -1.43 1.72
N ILE A 253 0.77 -0.60 1.46
CA ILE A 253 -0.65 -1.00 1.59
C ILE A 253 -1.23 -1.35 0.24
N ALA A 254 -1.97 -2.45 0.18
CA ALA A 254 -2.56 -3.00 -1.03
C ALA A 254 -4.00 -3.41 -0.72
N LEU A 255 -4.95 -2.48 -0.88
CA LEU A 255 -6.35 -2.64 -0.48
C LEU A 255 -7.33 -2.22 -1.59
N PRO A 256 -8.55 -2.76 -1.60
CA PRO A 256 -9.60 -2.37 -2.55
C PRO A 256 -10.05 -0.92 -2.33
N THR A 257 -10.41 -0.27 -3.43
CA THR A 257 -10.95 1.10 -3.47
C THR A 257 -12.06 1.18 -4.51
N LYS A 258 -13.00 2.10 -4.33
CA LYS A 258 -14.04 2.42 -5.33
C LYS A 258 -14.17 3.94 -5.45
N PRO A 259 -14.21 4.51 -6.67
CA PRO A 259 -14.41 5.93 -6.86
C PRO A 259 -15.65 6.47 -6.14
N LEU A 260 -15.57 7.72 -5.72
CA LEU A 260 -16.69 8.47 -5.15
C LEU A 260 -17.30 9.35 -6.25
N ASN A 261 -18.62 9.54 -6.28
CA ASN A 261 -19.28 10.58 -7.08
C ASN A 261 -19.51 11.87 -6.28
N ASP A 262 -19.64 11.78 -4.97
CA ASP A 262 -19.70 12.92 -4.04
C ASP A 262 -18.83 12.61 -2.82
N VAL A 263 -18.39 13.63 -2.09
CA VAL A 263 -17.60 13.43 -0.86
C VAL A 263 -18.33 12.58 0.19
N ASN A 264 -19.66 12.57 0.19
CA ASN A 264 -20.49 11.76 1.09
C ASN A 264 -21.07 10.50 0.41
N ASP A 265 -20.51 10.05 -0.72
CA ASP A 265 -21.01 8.88 -1.46
C ASP A 265 -20.98 7.59 -0.61
N GLU A 266 -22.18 7.08 -0.33
CA GLU A 266 -22.47 5.83 0.38
C GLU A 266 -22.21 4.56 -0.46
N ASN A 267 -21.66 4.68 -1.68
CA ASN A 267 -21.24 3.56 -2.55
C ASN A 267 -19.75 3.58 -2.96
N GLY A 268 -19.02 4.69 -2.77
CA GLY A 268 -17.55 4.75 -2.98
C GLY A 268 -16.73 4.23 -1.80
N GLU A 269 -15.53 3.70 -1.99
CA GLU A 269 -14.76 2.97 -0.96
C GLU A 269 -13.34 3.56 -0.82
N ILE A 270 -13.00 4.01 0.39
CA ILE A 270 -11.67 4.51 0.76
C ILE A 270 -11.03 3.49 1.70
N ALA A 271 -9.79 3.09 1.40
CA ALA A 271 -9.01 2.22 2.28
C ALA A 271 -8.15 3.03 3.26
N LEU A 272 -7.87 2.43 4.43
CA LEU A 272 -7.18 3.09 5.55
C LEU A 272 -6.01 2.24 6.07
N CYS A 273 -5.03 2.92 6.64
CA CYS A 273 -3.87 2.28 7.27
C CYS A 273 -4.06 2.13 8.79
N THR A 274 -4.47 0.94 9.22
CA THR A 274 -4.56 0.55 10.64
C THR A 274 -3.35 -0.29 11.00
N LEU A 275 -2.32 0.34 11.57
CA LEU A 275 -0.96 -0.20 11.60
C LEU A 275 -0.48 -0.57 13.01
N SER A 276 0.41 -1.56 13.09
CA SER A 276 1.23 -1.90 14.26
C SER A 276 2.48 -2.65 13.78
N ALA A 277 3.46 -2.93 14.63
CA ALA A 277 4.58 -3.78 14.26
C ALA A 277 5.10 -4.63 15.42
N PHE A 278 5.64 -5.81 15.10
CA PHE A 278 6.42 -6.61 16.04
C PHE A 278 7.87 -6.17 16.04
N ASN A 279 8.48 -6.07 17.23
CA ASN A 279 9.92 -5.83 17.34
C ASN A 279 10.69 -7.15 17.39
N LEU A 280 11.30 -7.51 16.26
CA LEU A 280 12.03 -8.77 16.15
C LEU A 280 13.26 -8.84 17.06
N GLY A 281 13.80 -7.69 17.50
CA GLY A 281 14.92 -7.66 18.44
C GLY A 281 14.53 -7.89 19.90
N ALA A 282 13.24 -7.79 20.24
CA ALA A 282 12.72 -7.89 21.61
C ALA A 282 12.05 -9.24 21.93
N ILE A 283 11.88 -10.11 20.92
CA ILE A 283 11.43 -11.50 21.10
C ILE A 283 12.64 -12.43 21.24
N ASN A 284 12.53 -13.49 22.03
CA ASN A 284 13.59 -14.48 22.18
C ASN A 284 13.42 -15.65 21.21
N ASN A 285 12.17 -16.02 20.92
CA ASN A 285 11.81 -17.05 19.95
C ASN A 285 10.51 -16.66 19.22
N LEU A 286 10.23 -17.35 18.11
CA LEU A 286 9.10 -17.03 17.24
C LEU A 286 7.74 -17.40 17.84
N ASP A 287 7.67 -18.32 18.81
CA ASP A 287 6.39 -18.73 19.41
C ASP A 287 5.81 -17.67 20.35
N GLU A 288 6.64 -16.73 20.83
CA GLU A 288 6.14 -15.52 21.49
C GLU A 288 5.19 -14.71 20.59
N LEU A 289 5.31 -14.84 19.26
CA LEU A 289 4.44 -14.12 18.32
C LEU A 289 2.99 -14.59 18.38
N GLU A 290 2.68 -15.79 18.87
CA GLU A 290 1.29 -16.24 19.03
C GLU A 290 0.51 -15.30 19.95
N GLU A 291 1.07 -15.06 21.13
CA GLU A 291 0.52 -14.17 22.14
C GLU A 291 0.49 -12.72 21.65
N LEU A 292 1.58 -12.26 21.02
CA LEU A 292 1.68 -10.90 20.51
C LEU A 292 0.71 -10.64 19.35
N ALA A 293 0.44 -11.64 18.50
CA ALA A 293 -0.54 -11.55 17.42
C ALA A 293 -1.96 -11.38 17.97
N ILE A 294 -2.33 -12.14 19.01
CA ILE A 294 -3.62 -11.95 19.69
C ILE A 294 -3.78 -10.50 20.17
N LEU A 295 -2.74 -9.96 20.82
CA LEU A 295 -2.74 -8.62 21.38
C LEU A 295 -2.80 -7.54 20.30
N ALA A 296 -1.96 -7.62 19.26
CA ALA A 296 -1.91 -6.65 18.18
C ALA A 296 -3.21 -6.64 17.37
N VAL A 297 -3.70 -7.82 16.96
CA VAL A 297 -4.94 -7.95 16.17
C VAL A 297 -6.13 -7.41 16.95
N ARG A 298 -6.32 -7.82 18.22
CA ARG A 298 -7.45 -7.35 19.03
C ARG A 298 -7.42 -5.85 19.30
N ALA A 299 -6.24 -5.30 19.59
CA ALA A 299 -6.11 -3.87 19.86
C ALA A 299 -6.43 -3.02 18.62
N LEU A 300 -5.97 -3.44 17.45
CA LEU A 300 -6.28 -2.74 16.20
C LEU A 300 -7.73 -2.97 15.75
N ASP A 301 -8.29 -4.16 15.94
CA ASP A 301 -9.70 -4.42 15.63
C ASP A 301 -10.62 -3.55 16.49
N ALA A 302 -10.34 -3.43 17.80
CA ALA A 302 -11.07 -2.52 18.68
C ALA A 302 -10.91 -1.04 18.27
N LEU A 303 -9.74 -0.66 17.73
CA LEU A 303 -9.50 0.70 17.24
C LEU A 303 -10.40 1.05 16.05
N LEU A 304 -10.70 0.09 15.18
CA LEU A 304 -11.59 0.30 14.04
C LEU A 304 -12.97 0.78 14.50
N ASP A 305 -13.53 0.17 15.54
CA ASP A 305 -14.85 0.58 16.06
C ASP A 305 -14.78 1.83 16.95
N TYR A 306 -13.61 2.10 17.53
CA TYR A 306 -13.40 3.23 18.43
C TYR A 306 -13.19 4.56 17.72
N GLN A 307 -12.60 4.56 16.52
CA GLN A 307 -12.27 5.78 15.79
C GLN A 307 -13.47 6.33 15.01
N ASP A 308 -13.48 7.64 14.80
CA ASP A 308 -14.44 8.31 13.92
C ASP A 308 -13.95 8.27 12.47
N TYR A 309 -14.88 8.40 11.53
CA TYR A 309 -14.59 8.38 10.10
C TYR A 309 -15.11 9.66 9.46
N PRO A 310 -14.25 10.56 8.95
CA PRO A 310 -14.69 11.84 8.42
C PRO A 310 -15.45 11.72 7.10
N ILE A 311 -15.28 10.60 6.39
CA ILE A 311 -15.87 10.32 5.08
C ILE A 311 -16.62 8.98 5.14
N PRO A 312 -17.89 8.88 4.69
CA PRO A 312 -18.66 7.64 4.69
C PRO A 312 -17.97 6.47 3.99
N ALA A 313 -17.35 6.75 2.83
CA ALA A 313 -16.59 5.76 2.04
C ALA A 313 -15.48 5.05 2.82
N ALA A 314 -14.83 5.77 3.75
CA ALA A 314 -13.78 5.20 4.58
C ALA A 314 -14.32 4.35 5.72
N LYS A 315 -15.43 4.78 6.33
CA LYS A 315 -16.16 3.95 7.30
C LYS A 315 -16.59 2.64 6.65
N ARG A 316 -17.09 2.70 5.42
CA ARG A 316 -17.55 1.52 4.69
C ARG A 316 -16.44 0.52 4.44
N GLY A 317 -15.29 0.97 3.90
CA GLY A 317 -14.14 0.09 3.69
C GLY A 317 -13.63 -0.52 4.99
N ALA A 318 -13.47 0.30 6.03
CA ALA A 318 -13.00 -0.16 7.34
C ALA A 318 -13.96 -1.14 8.02
N MET A 319 -15.26 -0.87 8.05
CA MET A 319 -16.23 -1.74 8.70
C MET A 319 -16.55 -2.99 7.87
N GLY A 320 -16.52 -2.88 6.54
CA GLY A 320 -16.78 -4.00 5.63
C GLY A 320 -15.65 -5.04 5.66
N ARG A 321 -14.39 -4.60 5.67
CA ARG A 321 -13.21 -5.49 5.53
C ARG A 321 -12.35 -5.61 6.78
N ARG A 322 -12.45 -4.65 7.69
CA ARG A 322 -11.66 -4.58 8.94
C ARG A 322 -10.16 -4.79 8.73
N THR A 323 -9.62 -4.18 7.67
CA THR A 323 -8.24 -4.38 7.20
C THR A 323 -7.21 -3.82 8.17
N LEU A 324 -6.20 -4.64 8.50
CA LEU A 324 -5.06 -4.29 9.33
C LEU A 324 -3.76 -4.40 8.54
N GLY A 325 -2.71 -3.75 9.02
CA GLY A 325 -1.34 -3.83 8.50
C GLY A 325 -0.33 -3.91 9.63
N ILE A 326 -0.02 -5.13 10.06
CA ILE A 326 0.97 -5.41 11.12
C ILE A 326 2.30 -5.79 10.47
N GLY A 327 3.32 -4.98 10.71
CA GLY A 327 4.64 -5.17 10.15
C GLY A 327 5.67 -5.66 11.15
N VAL A 328 6.94 -5.45 10.81
CA VAL A 328 8.07 -5.69 11.70
C VAL A 328 8.95 -4.45 11.80
N ILE A 329 9.63 -4.31 12.91
CA ILE A 329 10.77 -3.42 13.07
C ILE A 329 11.95 -4.22 13.58
N ASN A 330 13.13 -3.61 13.51
CA ASN A 330 14.37 -4.17 14.04
C ASN A 330 14.93 -5.39 13.28
N PHE A 331 14.53 -5.59 12.02
CA PHE A 331 14.94 -6.75 11.24
C PHE A 331 16.46 -6.80 11.03
N ALA A 332 17.12 -5.66 10.78
CA ALA A 332 18.57 -5.63 10.58
C ALA A 332 19.33 -6.12 11.83
N TYR A 333 18.88 -5.67 13.00
CA TYR A 333 19.44 -6.15 14.27
C TYR A 333 19.12 -7.63 14.50
N TYR A 334 17.90 -8.07 14.20
CA TYR A 334 17.52 -9.49 14.27
C TYR A 334 18.43 -10.38 13.40
N LEU A 335 18.72 -9.97 12.17
CA LEU A 335 19.69 -10.68 11.31
C LEU A 335 21.09 -10.67 11.90
N ALA A 336 21.54 -9.54 12.46
CA ALA A 336 22.85 -9.44 13.10
C ALA A 336 23.00 -10.42 14.29
N LYS A 337 21.99 -10.51 15.17
CA LYS A 337 21.97 -11.48 16.30
C LYS A 337 22.08 -12.94 15.83
N HIS A 338 21.60 -13.24 14.63
CA HIS A 338 21.66 -14.58 14.03
C HIS A 338 22.86 -14.78 13.08
N GLY A 339 23.80 -13.83 13.06
CA GLY A 339 24.98 -13.89 12.20
C GLY A 339 24.66 -13.93 10.71
N LYS A 340 23.53 -13.33 10.29
CA LYS A 340 23.07 -13.32 8.89
C LYS A 340 23.27 -11.95 8.25
N ARG A 341 23.32 -11.94 6.92
CA ARG A 341 23.52 -10.72 6.11
C ARG A 341 22.46 -10.63 5.01
N TYR A 342 22.22 -9.40 4.57
CA TYR A 342 21.28 -9.09 3.50
C TYR A 342 21.79 -9.51 2.11
N SER A 343 23.09 -9.35 1.85
CA SER A 343 23.63 -9.32 0.49
C SER A 343 24.15 -10.65 -0.05
N ASP A 344 24.25 -11.68 0.78
CA ASP A 344 24.88 -12.98 0.43
C ASP A 344 23.90 -14.16 0.44
N GLY A 345 22.60 -13.90 0.62
CA GLY A 345 21.55 -14.93 0.69
C GLY A 345 21.53 -15.72 2.00
N SER A 346 22.46 -15.48 2.94
CA SER A 346 22.55 -16.23 4.20
C SER A 346 21.31 -16.08 5.09
N ALA A 347 20.56 -14.99 4.92
CA ALA A 347 19.32 -14.70 5.65
C ALA A 347 18.07 -15.32 5.03
N ASN A 348 18.11 -15.92 3.83
CA ASN A 348 16.91 -16.30 3.09
C ASN A 348 16.00 -17.25 3.89
N ASN A 349 16.55 -18.35 4.39
CA ASN A 349 15.80 -19.34 5.16
C ASN A 349 15.34 -18.82 6.53
N LEU A 350 16.16 -18.00 7.20
CA LEU A 350 15.76 -17.37 8.47
C LEU A 350 14.59 -16.39 8.26
N THR A 351 14.64 -15.62 7.18
CA THR A 351 13.58 -14.70 6.78
C THR A 351 12.30 -15.48 6.48
N HIS A 352 12.41 -16.57 5.70
CA HIS A 352 11.27 -17.46 5.42
C HIS A 352 10.60 -17.95 6.70
N LYS A 353 11.37 -18.56 7.62
CA LYS A 353 10.88 -19.03 8.92
C LYS A 353 10.22 -17.93 9.74
N THR A 354 10.83 -16.76 9.80
CA THR A 354 10.35 -15.63 10.60
C THR A 354 9.00 -15.13 10.08
N PHE A 355 8.88 -14.94 8.76
CA PHE A 355 7.67 -14.40 8.15
C PHE A 355 6.56 -15.43 8.02
N GLU A 356 6.87 -16.72 7.93
CA GLU A 356 5.91 -17.80 8.09
C GLU A 356 5.24 -17.72 9.48
N ALA A 357 6.04 -17.66 10.56
CA ALA A 357 5.52 -17.59 11.92
C ALA A 357 4.62 -16.37 12.13
N ILE A 358 5.08 -15.19 11.69
CA ILE A 358 4.29 -13.94 11.78
C ILE A 358 2.94 -14.12 11.07
N GLN A 359 2.95 -14.57 9.82
CA GLN A 359 1.72 -14.65 9.03
C GLN A 359 0.77 -15.72 9.59
N TYR A 360 1.30 -16.88 9.99
CA TYR A 360 0.53 -17.96 10.60
C TYR A 360 -0.18 -17.48 11.88
N TYR A 361 0.58 -16.89 12.82
CA TYR A 361 0.02 -16.45 14.10
C TYR A 361 -0.93 -15.26 13.96
N LEU A 362 -0.71 -14.35 13.01
CA LEU A 362 -1.67 -13.30 12.69
C LEU A 362 -3.00 -13.87 12.19
N LEU A 363 -2.96 -14.77 11.20
CA LEU A 363 -4.16 -15.42 10.67
C LEU A 363 -4.88 -16.23 11.76
N LYS A 364 -4.13 -16.97 12.59
CA LYS A 364 -4.69 -17.69 13.74
C LYS A 364 -5.38 -16.74 14.72
N ALA A 365 -4.74 -15.63 15.10
CA ALA A 365 -5.33 -14.65 16.02
C ALA A 365 -6.64 -14.03 15.47
N SER A 366 -6.68 -13.71 14.17
CA SER A 366 -7.89 -13.17 13.53
C SER A 366 -8.97 -14.22 13.28
N ASN A 367 -8.60 -15.48 13.08
CA ASN A 367 -9.54 -16.60 13.03
C ASN A 367 -10.17 -16.87 14.40
N GLU A 368 -9.38 -16.87 15.47
CA GLU A 368 -9.90 -16.96 16.85
C GLU A 368 -10.81 -15.78 17.19
N LEU A 369 -10.48 -14.58 16.72
CA LEU A 369 -11.33 -13.41 16.90
C LEU A 369 -12.64 -13.51 16.09
N ALA A 370 -12.60 -14.13 14.91
CA ALA A 370 -13.81 -14.41 14.12
C ALA A 370 -14.74 -15.42 14.81
N LYS A 371 -14.18 -16.45 15.46
CA LYS A 371 -14.96 -17.40 16.29
C LYS A 371 -15.67 -16.69 17.44
N GLU A 372 -15.02 -15.70 18.05
CA GLU A 372 -15.58 -14.95 19.19
C GLU A 372 -16.60 -13.89 18.77
N GLN A 373 -16.35 -13.15 17.67
CA GLN A 373 -17.07 -11.91 17.36
C GLN A 373 -17.63 -11.85 15.93
N GLY A 374 -17.50 -12.93 15.17
CA GLY A 374 -17.84 -13.00 13.75
C GLY A 374 -16.73 -12.45 12.84
N ALA A 375 -16.63 -13.05 11.65
CA ALA A 375 -15.77 -12.56 10.57
C ALA A 375 -16.18 -11.15 10.11
N CYS A 376 -15.29 -10.46 9.38
CA CYS A 376 -15.66 -9.19 8.75
C CYS A 376 -16.83 -9.36 7.76
N PRO A 377 -17.73 -8.37 7.63
CA PRO A 377 -18.90 -8.45 6.76
C PRO A 377 -18.61 -8.89 5.32
N TRP A 378 -17.49 -8.45 4.75
CA TRP A 378 -17.09 -8.74 3.37
C TRP A 378 -15.98 -9.80 3.27
N PHE A 379 -15.90 -10.71 4.26
CA PHE A 379 -14.99 -11.85 4.20
C PHE A 379 -15.19 -12.69 2.93
N ASN A 380 -16.42 -12.79 2.42
CA ASN A 380 -16.75 -13.52 1.21
C ASN A 380 -16.02 -13.03 -0.07
N GLU A 381 -15.51 -11.80 -0.08
CA GLU A 381 -14.75 -11.23 -1.22
C GLU A 381 -13.25 -11.56 -1.15
N THR A 382 -12.82 -12.36 -0.16
CA THR A 382 -11.42 -12.73 0.05
C THR A 382 -11.06 -14.07 -0.58
N THR A 383 -9.80 -14.25 -0.93
CA THR A 383 -9.24 -15.56 -1.31
C THR A 383 -9.29 -16.54 -0.12
N TYR A 384 -9.15 -16.02 1.11
CA TYR A 384 -9.31 -16.79 2.35
C TYR A 384 -10.67 -17.48 2.48
N ALA A 385 -11.76 -16.82 2.09
CA ALA A 385 -13.10 -17.43 2.12
C ALA A 385 -13.23 -18.63 1.17
N LYS A 386 -12.41 -18.67 0.11
CA LYS A 386 -12.31 -19.79 -0.83
C LYS A 386 -11.30 -20.84 -0.39
N GLY A 387 -10.73 -20.70 0.82
CA GLY A 387 -9.72 -21.61 1.34
C GLY A 387 -8.35 -21.45 0.70
N ILE A 388 -8.07 -20.32 0.05
CA ILE A 388 -6.77 -20.03 -0.57
C ILE A 388 -5.95 -19.20 0.43
N LEU A 389 -4.69 -19.60 0.63
CA LEU A 389 -3.75 -19.01 1.57
C LEU A 389 -2.55 -18.38 0.84
N PRO A 390 -1.76 -17.52 1.53
CA PRO A 390 -0.55 -16.95 0.95
C PRO A 390 0.43 -18.01 0.42
N ILE A 391 0.53 -19.15 1.12
CA ILE A 391 1.40 -20.27 0.73
C ILE A 391 1.00 -20.94 -0.60
N ASP A 392 -0.20 -20.67 -1.13
CA ASP A 392 -0.66 -21.28 -2.38
C ASP A 392 -0.43 -20.39 -3.60
N THR A 393 -0.24 -19.08 -3.39
CA THR A 393 -0.29 -18.06 -4.45
C THR A 393 0.99 -17.23 -4.58
N TYR A 394 2.01 -17.51 -3.77
CA TYR A 394 3.30 -16.81 -3.85
C TYR A 394 3.99 -17.05 -5.19
N LYS A 395 4.91 -16.15 -5.57
CA LYS A 395 5.68 -16.27 -6.82
C LYS A 395 6.62 -17.49 -6.75
N LYS A 396 6.35 -18.50 -7.59
CA LYS A 396 7.01 -19.81 -7.57
C LYS A 396 8.54 -19.78 -7.61
N ASP A 397 9.15 -18.77 -8.24
CA ASP A 397 10.61 -18.62 -8.33
C ASP A 397 11.28 -18.52 -6.94
N LEU A 398 10.55 -18.18 -5.88
CA LEU A 398 11.04 -18.20 -4.49
C LEU A 398 11.55 -19.59 -4.07
N ASP A 399 11.01 -20.67 -4.63
CA ASP A 399 11.42 -22.06 -4.36
C ASP A 399 12.91 -22.30 -4.70
N THR A 400 13.48 -21.48 -5.60
CA THR A 400 14.87 -21.61 -6.05
C THR A 400 15.90 -20.92 -5.15
N ILE A 401 15.45 -20.07 -4.22
CA ILE A 401 16.33 -19.23 -3.40
C ILE A 401 16.16 -19.45 -1.88
N ALA A 402 15.14 -20.19 -1.46
CA ALA A 402 14.92 -20.59 -0.08
C ALA A 402 14.33 -22.01 -0.03
N ASN A 403 14.89 -22.86 0.82
CA ASN A 403 14.49 -24.26 0.98
C ASN A 403 14.02 -24.58 2.41
N GLU A 404 13.74 -23.54 3.21
CA GLU A 404 13.19 -23.69 4.55
C GLU A 404 11.77 -24.28 4.45
N PRO A 405 11.48 -25.43 5.10
CA PRO A 405 10.13 -25.99 5.09
C PRO A 405 9.19 -25.13 5.93
N LEU A 406 7.88 -25.31 5.71
CA LEU A 406 6.87 -24.78 6.62
C LEU A 406 6.90 -25.54 7.95
N HIS A 407 6.82 -24.82 9.07
CA HIS A 407 6.88 -25.37 10.43
C HIS A 407 5.52 -25.40 11.13
N TYR A 408 4.50 -24.76 10.55
CA TYR A 408 3.17 -24.65 11.13
C TYR A 408 2.12 -25.48 10.39
N ASP A 409 1.04 -25.86 11.07
CA ASP A 409 -0.06 -26.63 10.49
C ASP A 409 -1.02 -25.72 9.71
N TRP A 410 -0.60 -25.38 8.49
CA TRP A 410 -1.36 -24.52 7.59
C TRP A 410 -2.67 -25.16 7.11
N GLU A 411 -2.76 -26.48 7.03
CA GLU A 411 -3.97 -27.17 6.57
C GLU A 411 -5.05 -27.17 7.65
N ALA A 412 -4.69 -27.37 8.93
CA ALA A 412 -5.63 -27.17 10.03
C ALA A 412 -6.13 -25.72 10.09
N LEU A 413 -5.22 -24.75 9.90
CA LEU A 413 -5.60 -23.33 9.86
C LEU A 413 -6.48 -23.00 8.65
N ARG A 414 -6.21 -23.58 7.47
CA ARG A 414 -7.04 -23.44 6.26
C ARG A 414 -8.48 -23.84 6.53
N GLU A 415 -8.71 -25.02 7.10
CA GLU A 415 -10.06 -25.50 7.39
C GLU A 415 -10.74 -24.68 8.49
N SER A 416 -9.99 -24.24 9.50
CA SER A 416 -10.51 -23.33 10.54
C SER A 416 -10.91 -21.96 9.94
N ILE A 417 -10.15 -21.43 8.98
CA ILE A 417 -10.46 -20.19 8.26
C ILE A 417 -11.69 -20.37 7.36
N LYS A 418 -11.80 -21.47 6.63
CA LYS A 418 -13.01 -21.74 5.82
C LYS A 418 -14.26 -21.87 6.69
N THR A 419 -14.13 -22.49 7.86
CA THR A 419 -15.26 -22.75 8.76
C THR A 419 -15.70 -21.51 9.53
N HIS A 420 -14.75 -20.75 10.09
CA HIS A 420 -15.05 -19.66 11.03
C HIS A 420 -14.75 -18.26 10.46
N GLY A 421 -14.08 -18.18 9.32
CA GLY A 421 -13.66 -16.94 8.68
C GLY A 421 -12.49 -16.23 9.36
N LEU A 422 -12.26 -14.99 8.95
CA LEU A 422 -11.30 -14.08 9.56
C LEU A 422 -11.99 -12.79 9.98
N ARG A 423 -11.64 -12.28 11.16
CA ARG A 423 -12.14 -10.99 11.63
C ARG A 423 -11.67 -9.84 10.73
N ASN A 424 -10.50 -9.98 10.12
CA ASN A 424 -9.82 -8.95 9.35
C ASN A 424 -9.44 -9.50 7.96
N SER A 425 -9.81 -8.83 6.87
CA SER A 425 -9.49 -9.28 5.50
C SER A 425 -7.99 -9.21 5.18
N THR A 426 -7.24 -8.35 5.86
CA THR A 426 -5.77 -8.26 5.78
C THR A 426 -5.18 -8.09 7.18
N LEU A 427 -3.97 -8.59 7.38
CA LEU A 427 -3.31 -8.55 8.68
C LEU A 427 -1.89 -8.01 8.68
N SER A 428 -1.14 -8.19 7.59
CA SER A 428 0.28 -7.86 7.52
C SER A 428 0.58 -6.82 6.44
N ALA A 429 1.47 -5.89 6.76
CA ALA A 429 2.01 -4.90 5.82
C ALA A 429 3.33 -4.35 6.38
N LEU A 430 4.39 -4.31 5.57
CA LEU A 430 5.73 -3.93 6.02
C LEU A 430 5.98 -2.44 5.76
N MET A 431 5.62 -1.61 6.74
CA MET A 431 5.77 -0.16 6.67
C MET A 431 7.17 0.31 7.08
N PRO A 432 7.67 1.42 6.50
CA PRO A 432 8.80 2.14 7.09
C PRO A 432 8.37 2.78 8.43
N SER A 433 9.21 2.64 9.45
CA SER A 433 8.83 2.94 10.84
C SER A 433 9.78 3.91 11.55
N GLU A 434 10.13 5.01 10.89
CA GLU A 434 11.17 5.93 11.39
C GLU A 434 10.91 6.43 12.83
N THR A 435 9.72 6.91 13.16
CA THR A 435 9.46 7.49 14.50
C THR A 435 9.30 6.41 15.57
N SER A 436 8.61 5.32 15.26
CA SER A 436 8.30 4.29 16.25
C SER A 436 9.51 3.38 16.54
N SER A 437 10.37 3.13 15.55
CA SER A 437 11.66 2.45 15.75
C SER A 437 12.60 3.23 16.68
N GLN A 438 12.55 4.57 16.66
CA GLN A 438 13.38 5.36 17.57
C GLN A 438 13.01 5.17 19.04
N ILE A 439 11.72 5.12 19.35
CA ILE A 439 11.23 4.95 20.73
C ILE A 439 11.74 3.64 21.33
N SER A 440 11.76 2.58 20.54
CA SER A 440 12.20 1.25 20.96
C SER A 440 13.71 1.01 20.82
N ASN A 441 14.49 2.03 20.48
CA ASN A 441 15.88 1.89 20.02
C ASN A 441 16.07 0.71 19.05
N ALA A 442 15.39 0.77 17.91
CA ALA A 442 15.37 -0.29 16.90
C ALA A 442 15.84 0.23 15.54
N THR A 443 16.34 -0.69 14.71
CA THR A 443 16.52 -0.42 13.28
C THR A 443 15.16 -0.27 12.57
N ASN A 444 15.12 0.49 11.48
CA ASN A 444 13.87 0.94 10.84
C ASN A 444 13.26 -0.13 9.94
N GLY A 445 12.07 -0.63 10.27
CA GLY A 445 11.36 -1.63 9.47
C GLY A 445 12.23 -2.86 9.17
N ILE A 446 12.35 -3.16 7.87
CA ILE A 446 13.24 -4.21 7.33
C ILE A 446 14.58 -3.68 6.80
N GLU A 447 14.80 -2.37 6.85
CA GLU A 447 15.90 -1.71 6.14
C GLU A 447 17.25 -1.88 6.85
N PRO A 448 18.35 -2.11 6.12
CA PRO A 448 19.68 -2.01 6.71
C PRO A 448 19.97 -0.56 7.15
N PRO A 449 20.62 -0.34 8.30
CA PRO A 449 20.97 1.01 8.73
C PRO A 449 21.99 1.63 7.78
N ARG A 450 21.87 2.94 7.51
CA ARG A 450 22.83 3.67 6.64
C ARG A 450 24.24 3.74 7.22
N GLY A 451 24.36 3.57 8.53
CA GLY A 451 25.58 3.56 9.30
C GLY A 451 25.27 3.26 10.76
N TYR A 452 26.30 3.02 11.56
CA TYR A 452 26.15 2.63 12.97
C TYR A 452 25.57 3.74 13.85
N VAL A 453 25.74 5.01 13.45
CA VAL A 453 25.18 6.16 14.15
C VAL A 453 24.30 6.95 13.18
N SER A 454 23.01 7.04 13.51
CA SER A 454 22.08 7.92 12.81
C SER A 454 22.08 9.31 13.44
N ILE A 455 21.93 10.34 12.62
CA ILE A 455 21.97 11.75 13.04
C ILE A 455 20.68 12.43 12.60
N LYS A 456 19.98 13.09 13.55
CA LYS A 456 18.81 13.92 13.27
C LYS A 456 18.98 15.32 13.83
N ALA A 457 18.46 16.30 13.10
CA ALA A 457 18.30 17.66 13.59
C ALA A 457 16.96 17.77 14.36
N SER A 458 16.99 18.35 15.55
CA SER A 458 15.84 18.80 16.33
C SER A 458 15.98 20.29 16.65
N LYS A 459 14.89 20.92 17.10
CA LYS A 459 14.93 22.28 17.67
C LYS A 459 15.87 22.36 18.88
N ASP A 460 16.05 21.23 19.59
CA ASP A 460 16.88 21.11 20.79
C ASP A 460 18.35 20.72 20.49
N GLY A 461 18.73 20.60 19.21
CA GLY A 461 20.09 20.26 18.77
C GLY A 461 20.19 18.98 17.94
N ILE A 462 21.41 18.43 17.87
CA ILE A 462 21.71 17.22 17.10
C ILE A 462 21.45 15.98 17.95
N LEU A 463 20.47 15.18 17.56
CA LEU A 463 20.16 13.88 18.15
C LEU A 463 20.98 12.80 17.43
N ARG A 464 21.78 12.04 18.18
CA ARG A 464 22.51 10.88 17.69
C ARG A 464 21.93 9.61 18.30
N GLN A 465 21.75 8.59 17.47
CA GLN A 465 21.28 7.29 17.93
C GLN A 465 22.17 6.20 17.34
N VAL A 466 22.80 5.44 18.23
CA VAL A 466 23.64 4.29 17.90
C VAL A 466 22.73 3.08 17.65
N VAL A 467 23.09 2.23 16.69
CA VAL A 467 22.39 0.96 16.45
C VAL A 467 22.41 0.07 17.70
N PRO A 468 21.41 -0.83 17.87
CA PRO A 468 21.32 -1.67 19.06
C PRO A 468 22.52 -2.61 19.14
N ASP A 469 23.08 -2.77 20.34
CA ASP A 469 24.13 -3.76 20.65
C ASP A 469 25.35 -3.64 19.69
N TYR A 470 25.88 -2.42 19.56
CA TYR A 470 26.96 -2.10 18.63
C TYR A 470 28.31 -2.76 19.00
N GLU A 471 28.54 -3.07 20.28
CA GLU A 471 29.82 -3.56 20.81
C GLU A 471 30.22 -4.96 20.34
#